data_AF-A0A7R9UP83-F1
#
_entry.id   AF-A0A7R9UP83-F1
#
_cell.length_a   1.000
_cell.length_b   1.000
_cell.length_c   1.000
_cell.angle_alpha   90.00
_cell.angle_beta   90.00
_cell.angle_gamma   90.00
#
_symmetry.space_group_name_H-M   'P 1'
#
loop_
_entity.id
_entity.type
_entity.pdbx_description
1 polymer ?
#
loop_
_entity_poly.entity_id
_entity_poly.type
_entity_poly.pdbx_seq_one_letter_code
_entity_poly.pdbx_strand_id
1 'polypeptide(L)'
;FDRMSSVLPAALAQLEAMLAPDRWLGFGVRAGATALCVAIVSATLLLRVGAAAYARLKAERHFDIDAYVGEPSPPLKSRAKVVLMHSFNVGRHAASAEPHALAEVVSPHMPGLHVTLRAGTPAASAAKPCAATPVSSLVVGTIRMGFGHHRIAYATASWGVESSHRTYFHDLLSIESVEADLIKETDKLYSKGSRLASELGGTIERFWGSLTKSGDADALRVTYQMAEHLKPLLLGFDRDTPIIATHCLVGLLAIACGFRKVVNLVIDNHAQWFVVVPGALNLVQGPSNYHALLRMGVPAKQLKLVGAWIPKPLVDNIGVDCAAREARARARAPLRVLLPVGGAGAQRSFICSLVAALVPEVAAGRVELLLNAGDHTHMRDAFVAALTGAGG
;
A
#
# COMPACT_ATOMS: atom_id res chain seq x y z
N PHE A 1 2.28 -13.98 30.51
CA PHE A 1 3.11 -13.18 31.45
C PHE A 1 3.92 -14.08 32.40
N ASP A 2 3.54 -15.34 32.64
CA ASP A 2 4.22 -16.22 33.62
C ASP A 2 5.58 -16.82 33.24
N ARG A 3 6.04 -16.69 31.99
CA ARG A 3 7.38 -17.17 31.58
C ARG A 3 8.41 -16.08 31.31
N MET A 4 8.08 -14.80 31.53
CA MET A 4 9.07 -13.69 31.42
C MET A 4 9.15 -12.82 32.67
N SER A 5 8.13 -12.83 33.55
CA SER A 5 8.23 -12.28 34.90
C SER A 5 9.20 -13.08 35.79
N SER A 6 9.42 -14.36 35.48
CA SER A 6 10.41 -15.24 36.12
C SER A 6 11.80 -15.15 35.51
N VAL A 7 11.93 -14.70 34.25
CA VAL A 7 13.21 -14.68 33.52
C VAL A 7 14.06 -13.47 33.90
N LEU A 8 13.46 -12.30 34.17
CA LEU A 8 14.24 -11.13 34.57
C LEU A 8 14.85 -11.28 35.98
N PRO A 9 14.09 -11.74 37.01
CA PRO A 9 14.66 -12.03 38.33
C PRO A 9 15.61 -13.23 38.29
N ALA A 10 15.33 -14.28 37.50
CA ALA A 10 16.25 -15.41 37.37
C ALA A 10 17.53 -15.06 36.62
N ALA A 11 17.46 -14.20 35.58
CA ALA A 11 18.63 -13.70 34.88
C ALA A 11 19.45 -12.74 35.76
N LEU A 12 18.80 -11.88 36.55
CA LEU A 12 19.47 -11.03 37.55
C LEU A 12 20.11 -11.87 38.67
N ALA A 13 19.43 -12.91 39.17
CA ALA A 13 19.98 -13.81 40.19
C ALA A 13 21.11 -14.69 39.64
N GLN A 14 21.01 -15.17 38.39
CA GLN A 14 22.12 -15.86 37.71
C GLN A 14 23.30 -14.92 37.48
N LEU A 15 23.06 -13.63 37.22
CA LEU A 15 24.10 -12.63 37.08
C LEU A 15 24.77 -12.29 38.41
N GLU A 16 24.01 -12.12 39.49
CA GLU A 16 24.54 -11.97 40.85
C GLU A 16 25.38 -13.19 41.23
N ALA A 17 24.94 -14.40 40.87
CA ALA A 17 25.70 -15.62 41.08
C ALA A 17 26.96 -15.76 40.18
N MET A 18 26.97 -15.12 39.00
CA MET A 18 28.16 -15.05 38.11
C MET A 18 29.12 -13.92 38.51
N LEU A 19 28.63 -12.86 39.14
CA LEU A 19 29.42 -11.71 39.61
C LEU A 19 29.85 -11.85 41.08
N ALA A 20 29.42 -12.93 41.76
CA ALA A 20 29.80 -13.24 43.13
C ALA A 20 31.33 -13.21 43.30
N PRO A 21 31.85 -12.60 44.39
CA PRO A 21 33.28 -12.32 44.57
C PRO A 21 34.15 -13.59 44.48
N ASP A 22 33.59 -14.73 44.87
CA ASP A 22 34.29 -15.99 45.16
C ASP A 22 34.59 -16.82 43.91
N ARG A 23 34.10 -16.39 42.73
CA ARG A 23 34.42 -17.01 41.43
C ARG A 23 35.45 -16.17 40.69
N TRP A 24 36.64 -16.72 40.50
CA TRP A 24 37.71 -16.17 39.64
C TRP A 24 37.31 -16.22 38.17
N LEU A 25 36.36 -15.37 37.78
CA LEU A 25 36.06 -15.05 36.40
C LEU A 25 36.99 -13.91 35.98
N GLY A 26 37.82 -14.15 34.97
CA GLY A 26 38.75 -13.14 34.45
C GLY A 26 38.02 -11.82 34.13
N PHE A 27 38.70 -10.69 34.31
CA PHE A 27 38.16 -9.34 34.13
C PHE A 27 37.30 -9.18 32.85
N GLY A 28 37.71 -9.79 31.75
CA GLY A 28 36.96 -9.77 30.47
C GLY A 28 35.57 -10.42 30.54
N VAL A 29 35.37 -11.46 31.36
CA VAL A 29 34.07 -12.12 31.52
C VAL A 29 33.11 -11.29 32.37
N ARG A 30 33.61 -10.64 33.43
CA ARG A 30 32.82 -9.71 34.25
C ARG A 30 32.43 -8.45 33.47
N ALA A 31 33.37 -7.90 32.68
CA ALA A 31 33.09 -6.78 31.79
C ALA A 31 32.06 -7.16 30.71
N GLY A 32 32.20 -8.33 30.10
CA GLY A 32 31.25 -8.86 29.11
C GLY A 32 29.84 -9.08 29.69
N ALA A 33 29.74 -9.68 30.88
CA ALA A 33 28.45 -9.89 31.57
C ALA A 33 27.78 -8.56 31.96
N THR A 34 28.56 -7.58 32.43
CA THR A 34 28.05 -6.25 32.77
C THR A 34 27.54 -5.53 31.52
N ALA A 35 28.30 -5.55 30.42
CA ALA A 35 27.90 -4.95 29.15
C ALA A 35 26.62 -5.60 28.59
N LEU A 36 26.51 -6.93 28.65
CA LEU A 36 25.31 -7.65 28.25
C LEU A 36 24.09 -7.24 29.07
N CYS A 37 24.25 -7.06 30.39
CA CYS A 37 23.15 -6.63 31.26
C CYS A 37 22.73 -5.19 31.03
N VAL A 38 23.68 -4.27 30.88
CA VAL A 38 23.37 -2.90 30.48
C VAL A 38 22.61 -2.89 29.15
N ALA A 39 23.02 -3.71 28.18
CA ALA A 39 22.31 -3.85 26.91
C ALA A 39 20.89 -4.39 27.07
N ILE A 40 20.68 -5.44 27.88
CA ILE A 40 19.35 -6.02 28.13
C ILE A 40 18.43 -5.03 28.85
N VAL A 41 18.93 -4.36 29.89
CA VAL A 41 18.17 -3.35 30.65
C VAL A 41 17.82 -2.17 29.74
N SER A 42 18.77 -1.67 28.97
CA SER A 42 18.55 -0.57 28.02
C SER A 42 17.53 -0.94 26.95
N ALA A 43 17.65 -2.12 26.34
CA ALA A 43 16.68 -2.62 25.36
C ALA A 43 15.29 -2.78 25.98
N THR A 44 15.18 -3.28 27.21
CA THR A 44 13.91 -3.42 27.92
C THR A 44 13.27 -2.06 28.23
N LEU A 45 14.08 -1.09 28.64
CA LEU A 45 13.63 0.29 28.88
C LEU A 45 13.11 0.93 27.59
N LEU A 46 13.86 0.81 26.49
CA LEU A 46 13.43 1.32 25.18
C LEU A 46 12.11 0.69 24.72
N LEU A 47 11.93 -0.62 24.89
CA LEU A 47 10.67 -1.30 24.59
C LEU A 47 9.51 -0.78 25.46
N ARG A 48 9.76 -0.50 26.74
CA ARG A 48 8.73 0.05 27.65
C ARG A 48 8.37 1.49 27.31
N VAL A 49 9.35 2.34 27.01
CA VAL A 49 9.14 3.73 26.57
C VAL A 49 8.36 3.74 25.25
N GLY A 50 8.76 2.93 24.28
CA GLY A 50 8.03 2.76 23.02
C GLY A 50 6.60 2.29 23.25
N ALA A 51 6.39 1.27 24.09
CA ALA A 51 5.04 0.79 24.38
C ALA A 51 4.17 1.79 25.16
N ALA A 52 4.75 2.69 25.95
CA ALA A 52 4.03 3.78 26.60
C ALA A 52 3.63 4.86 25.58
N ALA A 53 4.51 5.19 24.64
CA ALA A 53 4.21 6.10 23.54
C ALA A 53 3.08 5.57 22.64
N TYR A 54 2.92 4.24 22.52
CA TYR A 54 1.81 3.64 21.77
C TYR A 54 0.42 4.05 22.31
N ALA A 55 0.29 4.30 23.62
CA ALA A 55 -0.97 4.79 24.20
C ALA A 55 -1.34 6.19 23.69
N ARG A 56 -0.35 7.06 23.43
CA ARG A 56 -0.56 8.38 22.82
C ARG A 56 -1.04 8.23 21.38
N LEU A 57 -0.36 7.39 20.60
CA LEU A 57 -0.81 7.01 19.25
C LEU A 57 -2.20 6.35 19.25
N LYS A 58 -2.68 5.75 20.35
CA LYS A 58 -4.06 5.26 20.46
C LYS A 58 -5.06 6.38 20.64
N ALA A 59 -4.78 7.33 21.53
CA ALA A 59 -5.69 8.41 21.88
C ALA A 59 -6.04 9.31 20.69
N GLU A 60 -5.14 9.41 19.71
CA GLU A 60 -5.31 10.28 18.54
C GLU A 60 -6.14 9.66 17.40
N ARG A 61 -6.49 8.36 17.49
CA ARG A 61 -7.17 7.64 16.39
C ARG A 61 -8.67 7.85 16.39
N HIS A 62 -9.22 7.93 15.18
CA HIS A 62 -10.68 7.82 15.00
C HIS A 62 -11.22 6.39 15.20
N PHE A 63 -10.45 5.36 14.83
CA PHE A 63 -10.89 3.97 14.81
C PHE A 63 -10.03 3.04 15.68
N ASP A 64 -10.67 2.13 16.43
CA ASP A 64 -9.96 1.15 17.28
C ASP A 64 -9.51 -0.09 16.48
N ILE A 65 -8.30 0.02 15.91
CA ILE A 65 -7.63 -1.08 15.20
C ILE A 65 -7.35 -2.27 16.11
N ASP A 66 -7.06 -2.04 17.40
CA ASP A 66 -6.68 -3.12 18.33
C ASP A 66 -7.87 -4.03 18.62
N ALA A 67 -9.03 -3.45 18.86
CA ALA A 67 -10.28 -4.20 19.00
C ALA A 67 -10.62 -4.96 17.70
N TYR A 68 -10.43 -4.33 16.54
CA TYR A 68 -10.76 -4.94 15.25
C TYR A 68 -9.95 -6.19 14.93
N VAL A 69 -8.64 -6.19 15.22
CA VAL A 69 -7.77 -7.36 15.00
C VAL A 69 -7.86 -8.40 16.13
N GLY A 70 -8.74 -8.19 17.11
CA GLY A 70 -8.94 -9.11 18.24
C GLY A 70 -7.84 -9.04 19.31
N GLU A 71 -7.05 -7.96 19.35
CA GLU A 71 -5.93 -7.77 20.28
C GLU A 71 -6.05 -6.42 21.01
N PRO A 72 -7.03 -6.23 21.92
CA PRO A 72 -7.27 -4.95 22.59
C PRO A 72 -6.07 -4.44 23.41
N SER A 73 -5.18 -5.35 23.82
CA SER A 73 -3.91 -5.05 24.48
C SER A 73 -2.76 -5.78 23.78
N PRO A 74 -2.19 -5.22 22.69
CA PRO A 74 -1.13 -5.88 21.93
C PRO A 74 0.13 -6.12 22.79
N PRO A 75 0.92 -7.17 22.48
CA PRO A 75 2.15 -7.47 23.20
C PRO A 75 3.13 -6.28 23.23
N LEU A 76 3.98 -6.20 24.25
CA LEU A 76 4.94 -5.10 24.42
C LEU A 76 5.81 -4.87 23.17
N LYS A 77 6.30 -5.97 22.56
CA LYS A 77 7.13 -5.92 21.35
C LYS A 77 6.38 -5.34 20.16
N SER A 78 5.12 -5.71 19.98
CA SER A 78 4.25 -5.19 18.91
C SER A 78 4.05 -3.68 19.08
N ARG A 79 3.67 -3.23 20.28
CA ARG A 79 3.48 -1.79 20.57
C ARG A 79 4.75 -0.97 20.30
N ALA A 80 5.90 -1.45 20.77
CA ALA A 80 7.19 -0.80 20.53
C ALA A 80 7.56 -0.80 19.03
N LYS A 81 7.33 -1.90 18.31
CA LYS A 81 7.53 -2.01 16.86
C LYS A 81 6.67 -0.98 16.12
N VAL A 82 5.39 -0.85 16.47
CA VAL A 82 4.48 0.10 15.81
C VAL A 82 4.95 1.53 16.02
N VAL A 83 5.34 1.92 17.24
CA VAL A 83 5.87 3.26 17.52
C VAL A 83 7.16 3.55 16.75
N LEU A 84 8.07 2.58 16.72
CA LEU A 84 9.33 2.70 15.99
C LEU A 84 9.08 2.87 14.48
N MET A 85 8.25 2.02 13.89
CA MET A 85 7.91 2.06 12.47
C MET A 85 7.12 3.32 12.10
N HIS A 86 6.19 3.75 12.95
CA HIS A 86 5.51 5.03 12.78
C HIS A 86 6.51 6.18 12.74
N SER A 87 7.43 6.24 13.71
CA SER A 87 8.49 7.27 13.76
C SER A 87 9.38 7.26 12.51
N PHE A 88 9.70 6.08 11.97
CA PHE A 88 10.45 5.96 10.71
C PHE A 88 9.66 6.44 9.49
N ASN A 89 8.36 6.12 9.42
CA ASN A 89 7.52 6.51 8.29
C ASN A 89 7.25 8.02 8.30
N VAL A 90 6.85 8.59 9.44
CA VAL A 90 6.43 10.01 9.51
C VAL A 90 7.59 10.96 9.76
N GLY A 91 8.73 10.50 10.28
CA GLY A 91 9.89 11.34 10.55
C GLY A 91 9.55 12.56 11.42
N ARG A 92 9.68 13.76 10.85
CA ARG A 92 9.35 15.04 11.52
C ARG A 92 8.01 15.64 11.08
N HIS A 93 7.25 14.95 10.24
CA HIS A 93 5.96 15.43 9.75
C HIS A 93 4.94 15.47 10.90
N ALA A 94 4.37 16.64 11.16
CA ALA A 94 3.31 16.82 12.13
C ALA A 94 1.96 16.48 11.50
N ALA A 95 1.06 15.86 12.27
CA ALA A 95 -0.31 15.67 11.83
C ALA A 95 -1.04 17.02 11.79
N SER A 96 -1.92 17.21 10.80
CA SER A 96 -2.76 18.40 10.66
C SER A 96 -4.22 18.00 10.52
N ALA A 97 -5.12 18.82 11.09
CA ALA A 97 -6.56 18.68 10.94
C ALA A 97 -7.15 19.73 9.99
N GLU A 98 -6.31 20.56 9.37
CA GLU A 98 -6.75 21.60 8.44
C GLU A 98 -6.97 21.00 7.04
N PRO A 99 -8.16 21.15 6.43
CA PRO A 99 -8.42 20.62 5.10
C PRO A 99 -7.68 21.42 4.03
N HIS A 100 -7.16 20.72 3.01
CA HIS A 100 -6.76 21.39 1.77
C HIS A 100 -7.99 21.81 0.97
N ALA A 101 -8.02 23.06 0.49
CA ALA A 101 -9.01 23.48 -0.47
C ALA A 101 -8.82 22.69 -1.78
N LEU A 102 -9.87 22.00 -2.23
CA LEU A 102 -9.83 21.17 -3.43
C LEU A 102 -10.38 21.94 -4.64
N ALA A 103 -9.76 21.75 -5.78
CA ALA A 103 -10.23 22.16 -7.09
C ALA A 103 -10.47 20.93 -7.97
N GLU A 104 -11.21 21.10 -9.06
CA GLU A 104 -11.54 20.05 -10.01
C GLU A 104 -11.32 20.48 -11.47
N VAL A 105 -10.92 19.51 -12.29
CA VAL A 105 -10.83 19.61 -13.75
C VAL A 105 -11.52 18.41 -14.39
N VAL A 106 -12.06 18.58 -15.60
CA VAL A 106 -12.57 17.43 -16.36
C VAL A 106 -11.38 16.63 -16.90
N SER A 107 -11.43 15.31 -16.76
CA SER A 107 -10.39 14.42 -17.28
C SER A 107 -10.33 14.53 -18.81
N PRO A 108 -9.16 14.75 -19.41
CA PRO A 108 -9.00 14.70 -20.86
C PRO A 108 -9.05 13.26 -21.41
N HIS A 109 -8.97 12.25 -20.54
CA HIS A 109 -8.86 10.84 -20.92
C HIS A 109 -10.16 10.05 -20.74
N MET A 110 -11.08 10.54 -19.93
CA MET A 110 -12.37 9.89 -19.66
C MET A 110 -13.47 10.95 -19.57
N PRO A 111 -14.34 11.06 -20.60
CA PRO A 111 -15.47 11.99 -20.57
C PRO A 111 -16.31 11.80 -19.31
N GLY A 112 -16.74 12.91 -18.69
CA GLY A 112 -17.56 12.89 -17.48
C GLY A 112 -16.82 12.61 -16.17
N LEU A 113 -15.53 12.21 -16.22
CA LEU A 113 -14.72 12.04 -15.03
C LEU A 113 -14.14 13.38 -14.57
N HIS A 114 -14.25 13.70 -13.28
CA HIS A 114 -13.62 14.87 -12.68
C HIS A 114 -12.35 14.46 -11.93
N VAL A 115 -11.24 15.16 -12.10
CA VAL A 115 -9.98 14.93 -11.38
C VAL A 115 -9.80 16.03 -10.35
N THR A 116 -9.54 15.65 -9.10
CA THR A 116 -9.30 16.64 -8.03
C THR A 116 -7.84 17.04 -7.92
N LEU A 117 -7.61 18.31 -7.66
CA LEU A 117 -6.31 18.94 -7.47
C LEU A 117 -6.37 19.82 -6.21
N ARG A 118 -5.21 20.29 -5.75
CA ARG A 118 -5.17 21.32 -4.70
C ARG A 118 -5.45 22.69 -5.31
N ALA A 119 -6.41 23.43 -4.76
CA ALA A 119 -6.69 24.80 -5.19
C ALA A 119 -5.47 25.71 -4.94
N GLY A 120 -5.24 26.66 -5.84
CA GLY A 120 -4.14 27.63 -5.71
C GLY A 120 -2.77 27.12 -6.14
N THR A 121 -2.66 25.88 -6.66
CA THR A 121 -1.39 25.36 -7.22
C THR A 121 -1.33 25.55 -8.73
N PRO A 122 -0.12 25.52 -9.34
CA PRO A 122 0.03 25.68 -10.79
C PRO A 122 -0.81 24.67 -11.60
N ALA A 123 -0.92 23.43 -11.12
CA ALA A 123 -1.73 22.38 -11.74
C ALA A 123 -3.24 22.71 -11.76
N ALA A 124 -3.71 23.51 -10.80
CA ALA A 124 -5.10 23.93 -10.65
C ALA A 124 -5.41 25.31 -11.24
N SER A 125 -4.49 25.92 -12.01
CA SER A 125 -4.63 27.28 -12.55
C SER A 125 -5.91 27.52 -13.38
N ALA A 126 -6.39 26.49 -14.10
CA ALA A 126 -7.65 26.52 -14.86
C ALA A 126 -8.79 25.71 -14.20
N ALA A 127 -8.57 25.23 -12.96
CA ALA A 127 -9.51 24.39 -12.24
C ALA A 127 -10.58 25.24 -11.54
N LYS A 128 -11.78 24.67 -11.40
CA LYS A 128 -12.86 25.28 -10.61
C LYS A 128 -12.84 24.71 -9.18
N PRO A 129 -13.40 25.38 -8.17
CA PRO A 129 -13.55 24.78 -6.84
C PRO A 129 -14.27 23.44 -6.92
N CYS A 130 -13.80 22.45 -6.15
CA CYS A 130 -14.44 21.14 -6.09
C CYS A 130 -15.84 21.27 -5.49
N ALA A 131 -16.84 20.80 -6.22
CA ALA A 131 -18.25 20.90 -5.86
C ALA A 131 -18.85 19.56 -5.42
N ALA A 132 -18.05 18.71 -4.76
CA ALA A 132 -18.49 17.40 -4.30
C ALA A 132 -19.65 17.56 -3.30
N THR A 133 -20.75 16.88 -3.59
CA THR A 133 -21.99 16.90 -2.82
C THR A 133 -22.32 15.51 -2.28
N PRO A 134 -22.81 15.39 -1.04
CA PRO A 134 -23.26 14.12 -0.50
C PRO A 134 -24.30 13.46 -1.41
N VAL A 135 -24.25 12.13 -1.53
CA VAL A 135 -25.23 11.28 -2.25
C VAL A 135 -25.18 11.37 -3.79
N SER A 136 -24.95 12.53 -4.39
CA SER A 136 -24.83 12.71 -5.85
C SER A 136 -23.41 12.50 -6.39
N SER A 137 -22.41 12.55 -5.51
CA SER A 137 -21.00 12.39 -5.89
C SER A 137 -20.43 11.05 -5.45
N LEU A 138 -19.46 10.54 -6.21
CA LEU A 138 -18.68 9.37 -5.88
C LEU A 138 -17.20 9.73 -5.90
N VAL A 139 -16.47 9.45 -4.84
CA VAL A 139 -15.01 9.61 -4.81
C VAL A 139 -14.35 8.26 -5.09
N VAL A 140 -13.53 8.20 -6.14
CA VAL A 140 -12.64 7.09 -6.42
C VAL A 140 -11.24 7.49 -5.95
N GLY A 141 -10.87 7.01 -4.77
CA GLY A 141 -9.62 7.36 -4.12
C GLY A 141 -8.49 6.39 -4.50
N THR A 142 -7.34 6.92 -4.88
CA THR A 142 -6.17 6.14 -5.34
C THR A 142 -4.85 6.79 -4.92
N ILE A 143 -3.75 6.07 -5.10
CA ILE A 143 -2.38 6.57 -4.97
C ILE A 143 -1.59 6.09 -6.19
N ARG A 144 -0.90 6.99 -6.89
CA ARG A 144 0.00 6.63 -8.01
C ARG A 144 1.33 6.04 -7.53
N MET A 145 1.29 4.86 -6.91
CA MET A 145 2.50 4.06 -6.58
C MET A 145 2.77 2.94 -7.61
N GLY A 146 2.23 3.10 -8.83
CA GLY A 146 2.39 2.16 -9.94
C GLY A 146 1.14 2.05 -10.80
N PHE A 147 1.24 1.33 -11.92
CA PHE A 147 0.14 1.15 -12.88
C PHE A 147 -1.08 0.42 -12.30
N GLY A 148 -0.88 -0.49 -11.34
CA GLY A 148 -1.92 -1.39 -10.82
C GLY A 148 -3.12 -0.68 -10.17
N HIS A 149 -2.86 0.18 -9.19
CA HIS A 149 -3.91 0.91 -8.45
C HIS A 149 -4.69 1.88 -9.34
N HIS A 150 -3.97 2.58 -10.22
CA HIS A 150 -4.57 3.50 -11.19
C HIS A 150 -5.46 2.78 -12.20
N ARG A 151 -5.03 1.63 -12.73
CA ARG A 151 -5.89 0.82 -13.62
C ARG A 151 -7.21 0.45 -12.96
N ILE A 152 -7.16 0.06 -11.69
CA ILE A 152 -8.36 -0.31 -10.91
C ILE A 152 -9.21 0.93 -10.60
N ALA A 153 -8.58 2.08 -10.34
CA ALA A 153 -9.27 3.35 -10.15
C ALA A 153 -10.02 3.77 -11.41
N TYR A 154 -9.40 3.68 -12.60
CA TYR A 154 -10.09 3.96 -13.86
C TYR A 154 -11.22 2.97 -14.15
N ALA A 155 -11.02 1.68 -13.83
CA ALA A 155 -12.10 0.69 -13.93
C ALA A 155 -13.30 1.13 -13.07
N THR A 156 -13.06 1.46 -11.80
CA THR A 156 -14.09 1.91 -10.85
C THR A 156 -14.75 3.21 -11.30
N ALA A 157 -13.96 4.19 -11.73
CA ALA A 157 -14.44 5.48 -12.19
C ALA A 157 -15.35 5.35 -13.42
N SER A 158 -15.04 4.44 -14.35
CA SER A 158 -15.88 4.20 -15.52
C SER A 158 -17.31 3.78 -15.13
N TRP A 159 -17.46 2.95 -14.08
CA TRP A 159 -18.78 2.59 -13.57
C TRP A 159 -19.50 3.76 -12.89
N GLY A 160 -18.76 4.60 -12.15
CA GLY A 160 -19.32 5.80 -11.52
C GLY A 160 -19.88 6.79 -12.54
N VAL A 161 -19.11 7.06 -13.60
CA VAL A 161 -19.50 7.96 -14.70
C VAL A 161 -20.74 7.41 -15.42
N GLU A 162 -20.72 6.14 -15.81
CA GLU A 162 -21.84 5.49 -16.52
C GLU A 162 -23.11 5.40 -15.66
N SER A 163 -22.96 5.33 -14.33
CA SER A 163 -24.08 5.39 -13.39
C SER A 163 -24.60 6.82 -13.15
N SER A 164 -24.15 7.80 -13.94
CA SER A 164 -24.53 9.22 -13.86
C SER A 164 -24.22 9.89 -12.51
N HIS A 165 -23.28 9.33 -11.74
CA HIS A 165 -22.77 9.99 -10.55
C HIS A 165 -21.70 11.01 -10.93
N ARG A 166 -21.65 12.15 -10.22
CA ARG A 166 -20.52 13.08 -10.32
C ARG A 166 -19.29 12.40 -9.73
N THR A 167 -18.47 11.82 -10.60
CA THR A 167 -17.38 10.93 -10.20
C THR A 167 -16.07 11.69 -10.13
N TYR A 168 -15.44 11.65 -8.96
CA TYR A 168 -14.18 12.29 -8.64
C TYR A 168 -13.05 11.27 -8.59
N PHE A 169 -12.08 11.39 -9.48
CA PHE A 169 -10.81 10.69 -9.42
C PHE A 169 -9.87 11.45 -8.47
N HIS A 170 -9.72 10.91 -7.26
CA HIS A 170 -8.95 11.53 -6.20
C HIS A 170 -7.64 10.77 -5.96
N ASP A 171 -6.59 11.19 -6.65
CA ASP A 171 -5.24 10.67 -6.44
C ASP A 171 -4.53 11.50 -5.36
N LEU A 172 -4.20 10.85 -4.25
CA LEU A 172 -3.54 11.53 -3.12
C LEU A 172 -2.22 12.20 -3.54
N LEU A 173 -1.50 11.65 -4.53
CA LEU A 173 -0.24 12.22 -4.99
C LEU A 173 -0.40 13.41 -5.94
N SER A 174 -1.61 13.65 -6.46
CA SER A 174 -1.94 14.82 -7.26
C SER A 174 -2.30 16.05 -6.43
N ILE A 175 -2.51 15.88 -5.11
CA ILE A 175 -2.76 16.97 -4.18
C ILE A 175 -1.40 17.50 -3.68
N GLU A 176 -0.84 18.49 -4.37
CA GLU A 176 0.47 19.08 -4.03
C GLU A 176 0.51 19.59 -2.57
N SER A 177 1.18 18.86 -1.68
CA SER A 177 1.14 19.09 -0.24
C SER A 177 2.24 18.31 0.49
N VAL A 178 2.51 18.68 1.75
CA VAL A 178 3.50 17.96 2.58
C VAL A 178 3.07 16.54 2.89
N GLU A 179 1.77 16.27 2.97
CA GLU A 179 1.20 14.95 3.19
C GLU A 179 1.40 14.04 1.97
N ALA A 180 1.20 14.56 0.75
CA ALA A 180 1.50 13.82 -0.47
C ALA A 180 3.01 13.53 -0.60
N ASP A 181 3.88 14.44 -0.14
CA ASP A 181 5.32 14.22 -0.12
C ASP A 181 5.74 13.19 0.92
N LEU A 182 5.09 13.12 2.08
CA LEU A 182 5.28 12.06 3.08
C LEU A 182 5.05 10.66 2.48
N ILE A 183 4.02 10.49 1.64
CA ILE A 183 3.76 9.22 0.93
C ILE A 183 4.95 8.87 0.02
N LYS A 184 5.43 9.83 -0.77
CA LYS A 184 6.57 9.65 -1.69
C LYS A 184 7.87 9.35 -0.92
N GLU A 185 8.10 10.02 0.21
CA GLU A 185 9.29 9.83 1.05
C GLU A 185 9.28 8.45 1.70
N THR A 186 8.14 7.99 2.21
CA THR A 186 7.98 6.66 2.80
C THR A 186 8.30 5.56 1.78
N ASP A 187 7.76 5.67 0.56
CA ASP A 187 8.03 4.73 -0.54
C ASP A 187 9.52 4.71 -0.94
N LYS A 188 10.15 5.89 -1.04
CA LYS A 188 11.58 6.02 -1.30
C LYS A 188 12.43 5.41 -0.18
N LEU A 189 12.07 5.65 1.08
CA LEU A 189 12.79 5.14 2.25
C LEU A 189 12.72 3.61 2.29
N TYR A 190 11.53 3.05 2.07
CA TYR A 190 11.35 1.60 1.95
C TYR A 190 12.21 1.02 0.82
N SER A 191 12.19 1.64 -0.37
CA SER A 191 12.96 1.20 -1.53
C SER A 191 14.48 1.29 -1.34
N LYS A 192 14.97 2.30 -0.60
CA LYS A 192 16.40 2.42 -0.24
C LYS A 192 16.79 1.42 0.84
N GLY A 193 15.99 1.29 1.89
CA GLY A 193 16.23 0.35 2.99
C GLY A 193 16.23 -1.10 2.51
N SER A 194 15.32 -1.46 1.60
CA SER A 194 15.30 -2.80 1.00
C SER A 194 16.55 -3.09 0.16
N ARG A 195 17.07 -2.10 -0.58
CA ARG A 195 18.32 -2.25 -1.34
C ARG A 195 19.52 -2.43 -0.40
N LEU A 196 19.66 -1.55 0.57
CA LEU A 196 20.75 -1.62 1.56
C LEU A 196 20.72 -2.94 2.34
N ALA A 197 19.54 -3.39 2.76
CA ALA A 197 19.39 -4.67 3.45
C ALA A 197 19.78 -5.87 2.56
N SER A 198 19.46 -5.81 1.27
CA SER A 198 19.84 -6.85 0.29
C SER A 198 21.35 -6.84 0.00
N GLU A 199 21.98 -5.66 -0.05
CA GLU A 199 23.42 -5.50 -0.25
C GLU A 199 24.23 -5.96 0.97
N LEU A 200 23.74 -5.72 2.19
CA LEU A 200 24.41 -6.10 3.44
C LEU A 200 24.20 -7.59 3.80
N GLY A 201 23.08 -8.17 3.36
CA GLY A 201 22.77 -9.59 3.52
C GLY A 201 22.66 -10.09 4.97
N GLY A 202 22.40 -11.39 5.11
CA GLY A 202 22.49 -12.09 6.39
C GLY A 202 21.51 -11.60 7.47
N THR A 203 22.04 -11.23 8.64
CA THR A 203 21.22 -10.85 9.80
C THR A 203 20.48 -9.52 9.61
N ILE A 204 21.05 -8.59 8.84
CA ILE A 204 20.42 -7.28 8.57
C ILE A 204 19.23 -7.46 7.62
N GLU A 205 19.36 -8.30 6.60
CA GLU A 205 18.25 -8.65 5.71
C GLU A 205 17.11 -9.34 6.47
N ARG A 206 17.43 -10.28 7.37
CA ARG A 206 16.43 -10.96 8.21
C ARG A 206 15.74 -10.00 9.17
N PHE A 207 16.49 -9.08 9.77
CA PHE A 207 15.95 -8.07 10.69
C PHE A 207 15.06 -7.06 9.95
N TRP A 208 15.53 -6.51 8.83
CA TRP A 208 14.75 -5.61 7.97
C TRP A 208 13.49 -6.31 7.44
N GLY A 209 13.62 -7.57 7.00
CA GLY A 209 12.49 -8.39 6.58
C GLY A 209 11.48 -8.62 7.70
N SER A 210 11.93 -8.94 8.92
CA SER A 210 11.04 -9.11 10.07
C SER A 210 10.32 -7.82 10.49
N LEU A 211 10.93 -6.66 10.25
CA LEU A 211 10.33 -5.35 10.54
C LEU A 211 9.36 -4.87 9.46
N THR A 212 9.65 -5.15 8.18
CA THR A 212 8.97 -4.54 7.03
C THR A 212 8.11 -5.49 6.20
N LYS A 213 8.36 -6.81 6.23
CA LYS A 213 7.64 -7.81 5.42
C LYS A 213 6.50 -8.50 6.18
N SER A 214 6.16 -8.06 7.38
CA SER A 214 5.07 -8.70 8.12
C SER A 214 3.73 -8.19 7.59
N GLY A 215 2.92 -9.06 6.97
CA GLY A 215 1.52 -8.78 6.63
C GLY A 215 0.57 -8.87 7.84
N ASP A 216 1.11 -8.67 9.04
CA ASP A 216 0.47 -8.92 10.33
C ASP A 216 -0.35 -7.70 10.81
N ALA A 217 -1.02 -7.86 11.96
CA ALA A 217 -1.80 -6.80 12.57
C ALA A 217 -0.98 -5.53 12.85
N ASP A 218 0.33 -5.67 13.11
CA ASP A 218 1.23 -4.52 13.31
C ASP A 218 1.40 -3.70 12.04
N ALA A 219 1.45 -4.31 10.86
CA ALA A 219 1.48 -3.56 9.61
C ALA A 219 0.21 -2.72 9.43
N LEU A 220 -0.97 -3.29 9.70
CA LEU A 220 -2.22 -2.53 9.68
C LEU A 220 -2.20 -1.37 10.68
N ARG A 221 -1.70 -1.58 11.90
CA ARG A 221 -1.55 -0.51 12.91
C ARG A 221 -0.63 0.61 12.39
N VAL A 222 0.53 0.25 11.85
CA VAL A 222 1.51 1.22 11.30
C VAL A 222 0.90 2.00 10.13
N THR A 223 0.25 1.32 9.19
CA THR A 223 -0.38 1.98 8.03
C THR A 223 -1.53 2.88 8.45
N TYR A 224 -2.34 2.48 9.42
CA TYR A 224 -3.41 3.33 9.95
C TYR A 224 -2.86 4.58 10.64
N GLN A 225 -1.76 4.46 11.41
CA GLN A 225 -1.10 5.62 11.99
C GLN A 225 -0.55 6.58 10.95
N MET A 226 0.02 6.05 9.86
CA MET A 226 0.41 6.88 8.73
C MET A 226 -0.81 7.60 8.13
N ALA A 227 -1.95 6.93 8.00
CA ALA A 227 -3.18 7.52 7.48
C ALA A 227 -3.69 8.71 8.31
N GLU A 228 -3.52 8.67 9.64
CA GLU A 228 -3.87 9.78 10.54
C GLU A 228 -3.08 11.07 10.23
N HIS A 229 -1.84 10.97 9.72
CA HIS A 229 -1.04 12.12 9.27
C HIS A 229 -1.46 12.66 7.89
N LEU A 230 -2.27 11.92 7.15
CA LEU A 230 -2.66 12.25 5.77
C LEU A 230 -4.05 12.88 5.68
N LYS A 231 -4.74 13.10 6.82
CA LYS A 231 -6.11 13.64 6.90
C LYS A 231 -6.37 14.87 6.01
N PRO A 232 -5.49 15.89 5.96
CA PRO A 232 -5.72 17.09 5.12
C PRO A 232 -6.04 16.81 3.67
N LEU A 233 -5.56 15.69 3.12
CA LEU A 233 -5.81 15.27 1.74
C LEU A 233 -7.28 14.95 1.46
N LEU A 234 -8.04 14.53 2.48
CA LEU A 234 -9.42 14.05 2.32
C LEU A 234 -10.46 14.85 3.12
N LEU A 235 -10.03 15.67 4.09
CA LEU A 235 -10.93 16.48 4.92
C LEU A 235 -11.73 17.55 4.13
N GLY A 236 -11.33 17.85 2.90
CA GLY A 236 -12.05 18.76 2.00
C GLY A 236 -13.38 18.21 1.45
N PHE A 237 -13.65 16.90 1.59
CA PHE A 237 -14.90 16.28 1.18
C PHE A 237 -15.88 16.10 2.34
N ASP A 238 -17.17 16.07 2.05
CA ASP A 238 -18.18 15.68 3.03
C ASP A 238 -18.10 14.18 3.38
N ARG A 239 -18.25 13.84 4.66
CA ARG A 239 -18.05 12.49 5.24
C ARG A 239 -19.16 11.52 4.87
N ASP A 240 -20.29 12.02 4.37
CA ASP A 240 -21.38 11.25 3.77
C ASP A 240 -21.19 10.93 2.30
N THR A 241 -20.17 11.51 1.65
CA THR A 241 -19.83 11.19 0.26
C THR A 241 -19.28 9.77 0.19
N PRO A 242 -19.87 8.87 -0.62
CA PRO A 242 -19.30 7.55 -0.87
C PRO A 242 -17.89 7.63 -1.43
N ILE A 243 -16.99 6.82 -0.87
CA ILE A 243 -15.63 6.67 -1.35
C ILE A 243 -15.29 5.20 -1.62
N ILE A 244 -14.77 4.94 -2.81
CA ILE A 244 -14.20 3.64 -3.20
C ILE A 244 -12.69 3.80 -3.25
N ALA A 245 -11.98 3.13 -2.35
CA ALA A 245 -10.54 3.13 -2.26
C ALA A 245 -9.95 1.98 -3.10
N THR A 246 -9.06 2.30 -4.03
CA THR A 246 -8.30 1.32 -4.83
C THR A 246 -6.91 1.03 -4.27
N HIS A 247 -6.61 1.65 -3.12
CA HIS A 247 -5.44 1.41 -2.30
C HIS A 247 -5.86 1.43 -0.82
N CYS A 248 -5.43 0.46 -0.03
CA CYS A 248 -5.81 0.30 1.38
C CYS A 248 -5.52 1.57 2.23
N LEU A 249 -4.36 2.20 2.07
CA LEU A 249 -4.04 3.50 2.71
C LEU A 249 -5.10 4.58 2.49
N VAL A 250 -5.73 4.65 1.31
CA VAL A 250 -6.80 5.62 1.03
C VAL A 250 -8.06 5.29 1.81
N GLY A 251 -8.41 4.00 1.91
CA GLY A 251 -9.53 3.56 2.72
C GLY A 251 -9.29 3.78 4.22
N LEU A 252 -8.07 3.51 4.71
CA LEU A 252 -7.69 3.80 6.10
C LEU A 252 -7.75 5.30 6.39
N LEU A 253 -7.30 6.14 5.45
CA LEU A 253 -7.42 7.59 5.52
C LEU A 253 -8.89 8.03 5.57
N ALA A 254 -9.75 7.46 4.74
CA ALA A 254 -11.18 7.74 4.78
C ALA A 254 -11.80 7.41 6.14
N ILE A 255 -11.45 6.26 6.72
CA ILE A 255 -11.89 5.87 8.06
C ILE A 255 -11.32 6.84 9.11
N ALA A 256 -10.05 7.22 9.03
CA ALA A 256 -9.44 8.20 9.94
C ALA A 256 -10.11 9.58 9.86
N CYS A 257 -10.61 9.98 8.70
CA CYS A 257 -11.38 11.20 8.50
C CYS A 257 -12.87 11.09 8.89
N GLY A 258 -13.34 9.90 9.29
CA GLY A 258 -14.73 9.66 9.73
C GLY A 258 -15.73 9.47 8.59
N PHE A 259 -15.29 9.02 7.41
CA PHE A 259 -16.22 8.69 6.32
C PHE A 259 -17.09 7.50 6.70
N ARG A 260 -18.39 7.61 6.40
CA ARG A 260 -19.39 6.59 6.76
C ARG A 260 -19.65 5.55 5.67
N LYS A 261 -19.28 5.87 4.42
CA LYS A 261 -19.55 5.04 3.23
C LYS A 261 -18.25 4.73 2.52
N VAL A 262 -17.46 3.84 3.12
CA VAL A 262 -16.14 3.45 2.60
C VAL A 262 -16.20 2.04 2.03
N VAL A 263 -15.79 1.90 0.77
CA VAL A 263 -15.56 0.62 0.11
C VAL A 263 -14.07 0.49 -0.17
N ASN A 264 -13.46 -0.62 0.21
CA ASN A 264 -12.06 -0.93 -0.09
C ASN A 264 -11.99 -2.07 -1.10
N LEU A 265 -11.34 -1.84 -2.23
CA LEU A 265 -11.05 -2.89 -3.19
C LEU A 265 -9.78 -3.61 -2.77
N VAL A 266 -9.92 -4.86 -2.30
CA VAL A 266 -8.77 -5.71 -1.95
C VAL A 266 -8.13 -6.20 -3.24
N ILE A 267 -6.92 -5.70 -3.51
CA ILE A 267 -6.22 -5.94 -4.79
C ILE A 267 -5.19 -7.07 -4.72
N ASP A 268 -4.72 -7.40 -3.51
CA ASP A 268 -3.74 -8.45 -3.31
C ASP A 268 -4.46 -9.81 -3.20
N ASN A 269 -3.81 -10.87 -3.67
CA ASN A 269 -4.31 -12.24 -3.57
C ASN A 269 -3.77 -12.97 -2.33
N HIS A 270 -2.80 -12.39 -1.63
CA HIS A 270 -2.30 -12.86 -0.35
C HIS A 270 -3.05 -12.19 0.81
N ALA A 271 -3.62 -13.00 1.71
CA ALA A 271 -4.36 -12.49 2.86
C ALA A 271 -3.39 -11.87 3.88
N GLN A 272 -3.51 -10.57 4.08
CA GLN A 272 -2.70 -9.77 5.01
C GLN A 272 -3.59 -8.72 5.68
N TRP A 273 -3.24 -8.30 6.90
CA TRP A 273 -4.03 -7.30 7.61
C TRP A 273 -3.98 -5.91 6.98
N PHE A 274 -2.86 -5.52 6.36
CA PHE A 274 -2.74 -4.17 5.78
C PHE A 274 -3.49 -4.01 4.45
N VAL A 275 -3.96 -5.09 3.82
CA VAL A 275 -4.74 -5.01 2.56
C VAL A 275 -6.23 -4.82 2.81
N VAL A 276 -6.69 -4.97 4.06
CA VAL A 276 -8.07 -4.70 4.49
C VAL A 276 -8.18 -3.36 5.21
N VAL A 277 -9.36 -2.77 5.16
CA VAL A 277 -9.70 -1.50 5.79
C VAL A 277 -10.77 -1.75 6.84
N PRO A 278 -10.43 -1.64 8.14
CA PRO A 278 -11.38 -1.77 9.23
C PRO A 278 -12.49 -0.72 9.14
N GLY A 279 -13.74 -1.13 9.31
CA GLY A 279 -14.89 -0.21 9.23
C GLY A 279 -15.38 0.08 7.81
N ALA A 280 -14.67 -0.41 6.77
CA ALA A 280 -15.12 -0.37 5.39
C ALA A 280 -15.78 -1.68 4.96
N LEU A 281 -16.50 -1.65 3.84
CA LEU A 281 -16.83 -2.87 3.09
C LEU A 281 -15.63 -3.27 2.23
N ASN A 282 -14.99 -4.38 2.58
CA ASN A 282 -13.84 -4.93 1.85
C ASN A 282 -14.32 -5.88 0.76
N LEU A 283 -14.03 -5.53 -0.49
CA LEU A 283 -14.41 -6.28 -1.67
C LEU A 283 -13.25 -7.12 -2.18
N VAL A 284 -13.46 -8.42 -2.37
CA VAL A 284 -12.42 -9.39 -2.73
C VAL A 284 -12.72 -10.02 -4.10
N GLN A 285 -11.67 -10.27 -4.88
CA GLN A 285 -11.80 -10.77 -6.24
C GLN A 285 -12.10 -12.27 -6.35
N GLY A 286 -11.51 -13.08 -5.47
CA GLY A 286 -11.53 -14.54 -5.61
C GLY A 286 -11.84 -15.28 -4.31
N PRO A 287 -12.42 -16.49 -4.40
CA PRO A 287 -12.86 -17.26 -3.22
C PRO A 287 -11.69 -17.63 -2.31
N SER A 288 -10.51 -17.95 -2.87
CA SER A 288 -9.34 -18.35 -2.07
C SER A 288 -8.90 -17.26 -1.08
N ASN A 289 -8.75 -16.02 -1.56
CA ASN A 289 -8.38 -14.89 -0.69
C ASN A 289 -9.52 -14.52 0.27
N TYR A 290 -10.78 -14.58 -0.20
CA TYR A 290 -11.96 -14.35 0.65
C TYR A 290 -11.94 -15.28 1.89
N HIS A 291 -11.78 -16.58 1.68
CA HIS A 291 -11.71 -17.54 2.79
C HIS A 291 -10.45 -17.37 3.65
N ALA A 292 -9.32 -16.98 3.07
CA ALA A 292 -8.10 -16.73 3.82
C ALA A 292 -8.24 -15.51 4.76
N LEU A 293 -8.87 -14.43 4.31
CA LEU A 293 -9.18 -13.26 5.13
C LEU A 293 -10.18 -13.57 6.25
N LEU A 294 -11.19 -14.41 5.99
CA LEU A 294 -12.09 -14.90 7.04
C LEU A 294 -11.34 -15.69 8.12
N ARG A 295 -10.45 -16.61 7.71
CA ARG A 295 -9.61 -17.39 8.65
C ARG A 295 -8.65 -16.50 9.44
N MET A 296 -8.19 -15.41 8.84
CA MET A 296 -7.35 -14.41 9.51
C MET A 296 -8.11 -13.63 10.59
N GLY A 297 -9.46 -13.63 10.55
CA GLY A 297 -10.31 -12.97 11.54
C GLY A 297 -11.03 -11.72 11.03
N VAL A 298 -10.98 -11.44 9.72
CA VAL A 298 -11.73 -10.31 9.14
C VAL A 298 -13.23 -10.56 9.32
N PRO A 299 -14.01 -9.62 9.88
CA PRO A 299 -15.44 -9.82 10.11
C PRO A 299 -16.19 -10.10 8.81
N ALA A 300 -16.96 -11.20 8.76
CA ALA A 300 -17.71 -11.59 7.57
C ALA A 300 -18.66 -10.49 7.05
N LYS A 301 -19.24 -9.70 7.96
CA LYS A 301 -20.12 -8.56 7.62
C LYS A 301 -19.40 -7.41 6.89
N GLN A 302 -18.07 -7.35 6.96
CA GLN A 302 -17.22 -6.35 6.31
C GLN A 302 -16.47 -6.91 5.11
N LEU A 303 -16.77 -8.14 4.68
CA LEU A 303 -16.05 -8.82 3.60
C LEU A 303 -17.03 -9.39 2.57
N LYS A 304 -16.83 -9.07 1.29
CA LYS A 304 -17.69 -9.57 0.21
C LYS A 304 -16.86 -10.05 -0.98
N LEU A 305 -17.16 -11.25 -1.46
CA LEU A 305 -16.65 -11.78 -2.72
C LEU A 305 -17.45 -11.18 -3.88
N VAL A 306 -16.77 -10.50 -4.82
CA VAL A 306 -17.44 -9.76 -5.91
C VAL A 306 -16.79 -9.91 -7.29
N GLY A 307 -15.65 -10.61 -7.40
CA GLY A 307 -15.01 -10.82 -8.71
C GLY A 307 -14.03 -9.71 -9.12
N ALA A 308 -13.66 -9.71 -10.38
CA ALA A 308 -12.60 -8.84 -10.91
C ALA A 308 -13.06 -7.38 -11.12
N TRP A 309 -12.09 -6.46 -11.06
CA TRP A 309 -12.31 -5.02 -11.28
C TRP A 309 -12.20 -4.70 -12.77
N ILE A 310 -13.29 -4.87 -13.51
CA ILE A 310 -13.31 -4.69 -14.97
C ILE A 310 -13.94 -3.34 -15.32
N PRO A 311 -13.29 -2.50 -16.15
CA PRO A 311 -13.87 -1.27 -16.69
C PRO A 311 -15.21 -1.52 -17.40
N LYS A 312 -16.18 -0.62 -17.21
CA LYS A 312 -17.52 -0.71 -17.79
C LYS A 312 -17.49 -0.87 -19.32
N PRO A 313 -16.69 -0.09 -20.09
CA PRO A 313 -16.62 -0.29 -21.55
C PRO A 313 -16.11 -1.67 -21.97
N LEU A 314 -15.25 -2.33 -21.17
CA LEU A 314 -14.79 -3.68 -21.49
C LEU A 314 -15.88 -4.73 -21.23
N VAL A 315 -16.73 -4.50 -20.23
CA VAL A 315 -17.90 -5.36 -19.97
C VAL A 315 -18.93 -5.20 -21.08
N ASP A 316 -19.25 -3.97 -21.48
CA ASP A 316 -20.25 -3.70 -22.51
C ASP A 316 -19.84 -4.25 -23.88
N ASN A 317 -18.54 -4.24 -24.19
CA ASN A 317 -18.01 -4.69 -25.47
C ASN A 317 -17.61 -6.18 -25.50
N ILE A 318 -17.82 -6.94 -24.42
CA ILE A 318 -17.28 -8.31 -24.31
C ILE A 318 -17.69 -9.21 -25.48
N GLY A 319 -18.95 -9.14 -25.93
CA GLY A 319 -19.45 -9.95 -27.03
C GLY A 319 -18.79 -9.58 -28.37
N VAL A 320 -18.68 -8.28 -28.66
CA VAL A 320 -18.06 -7.76 -29.89
C VAL A 320 -16.57 -8.07 -29.91
N ASP A 321 -15.88 -7.85 -28.80
CA ASP A 321 -14.45 -8.11 -28.66
C ASP A 321 -14.13 -9.61 -28.80
N CYS A 322 -14.95 -10.48 -28.22
CA CYS A 322 -14.80 -11.93 -28.38
C CYS A 322 -15.07 -12.37 -29.82
N ALA A 323 -16.13 -11.88 -30.46
CA ALA A 323 -16.41 -12.17 -31.87
C ALA A 323 -15.27 -11.72 -32.79
N ALA A 324 -14.69 -10.54 -32.53
CA ALA A 324 -13.54 -10.04 -33.27
C ALA A 324 -12.29 -10.92 -33.07
N ARG A 325 -12.03 -11.39 -31.85
CA ARG A 325 -10.95 -12.34 -31.54
C ARG A 325 -11.13 -13.67 -32.27
N GLU A 326 -12.34 -14.22 -32.27
CA GLU A 326 -12.64 -15.46 -32.98
C GLU A 326 -12.54 -15.30 -34.49
N ALA A 327 -13.06 -14.21 -35.06
CA ALA A 327 -12.96 -13.93 -36.49
C ALA A 327 -11.49 -13.83 -36.92
N ARG A 328 -10.66 -13.16 -36.12
CA ARG A 328 -9.22 -13.07 -36.33
C ARG A 328 -8.54 -14.45 -36.31
N ALA A 329 -8.90 -15.30 -35.33
CA ALA A 329 -8.37 -16.65 -35.23
C ALA A 329 -8.78 -17.52 -36.42
N ARG A 330 -10.04 -17.46 -36.86
CA ARG A 330 -10.54 -18.16 -38.06
C ARG A 330 -9.83 -17.70 -39.33
N ALA A 331 -9.56 -16.40 -39.46
CA ALA A 331 -8.81 -15.83 -40.56
C ALA A 331 -7.30 -16.14 -40.50
N ARG A 332 -6.82 -16.84 -39.46
CA ARG A 332 -5.40 -17.09 -39.19
C ARG A 332 -4.55 -15.80 -39.22
N ALA A 333 -5.16 -14.69 -38.84
CA ALA A 333 -4.48 -13.41 -38.76
C ALA A 333 -3.50 -13.39 -37.57
N PRO A 334 -2.48 -12.50 -37.58
CA PRO A 334 -1.40 -12.53 -36.60
C PRO A 334 -1.92 -12.49 -35.15
N LEU A 335 -1.39 -13.31 -34.25
CA LEU A 335 -1.75 -13.28 -32.82
C LEU A 335 -1.34 -11.93 -32.22
N ARG A 336 -2.30 -11.21 -31.61
CA ARG A 336 -2.02 -9.96 -30.90
C ARG A 336 -1.64 -10.23 -29.46
N VAL A 337 -0.49 -9.74 -29.03
CA VAL A 337 0.00 -9.84 -27.65
C VAL A 337 0.20 -8.44 -27.09
N LEU A 338 -0.59 -8.08 -26.07
CA LEU A 338 -0.41 -6.85 -25.31
C LEU A 338 0.45 -7.14 -24.09
N LEU A 339 1.61 -6.47 -24.01
CA LEU A 339 2.55 -6.56 -22.90
C LEU A 339 2.59 -5.23 -22.14
N PRO A 340 1.75 -5.06 -21.10
CA PRO A 340 1.83 -3.91 -20.22
C PRO A 340 2.94 -4.12 -19.17
N VAL A 341 3.74 -3.08 -18.94
CA VAL A 341 4.69 -3.05 -17.83
C VAL A 341 4.05 -2.37 -16.63
N GLY A 342 3.93 -3.10 -15.53
CA GLY A 342 3.52 -2.55 -14.24
C GLY A 342 4.67 -2.54 -13.22
N GLY A 343 4.70 -1.53 -12.35
CA GLY A 343 5.65 -1.42 -11.24
C GLY A 343 7.02 -0.85 -11.64
N ALA A 344 7.95 -0.80 -10.69
CA ALA A 344 9.28 -0.17 -10.83
C ALA A 344 10.29 -0.96 -11.71
N GLY A 345 9.83 -1.71 -12.71
CA GLY A 345 10.70 -2.43 -13.65
C GLY A 345 11.16 -3.83 -13.23
N ALA A 346 10.55 -4.42 -12.18
CA ALA A 346 10.91 -5.75 -11.64
C ALA A 346 10.78 -6.92 -12.63
N GLN A 347 10.18 -6.69 -13.82
CA GLN A 347 9.99 -7.70 -14.87
C GLN A 347 10.75 -7.36 -16.17
N ARG A 348 11.62 -6.33 -16.16
CA ARG A 348 12.30 -5.85 -17.38
C ARG A 348 13.02 -6.96 -18.14
N SER A 349 13.85 -7.74 -17.45
CA SER A 349 14.63 -8.82 -18.07
C SER A 349 13.71 -9.86 -18.73
N PHE A 350 12.72 -10.35 -18.00
CA PHE A 350 11.73 -11.31 -18.49
C PHE A 350 10.99 -10.78 -19.73
N ILE A 351 10.48 -9.54 -19.69
CA ILE A 351 9.73 -8.98 -20.81
C ILE A 351 10.65 -8.77 -22.02
N CYS A 352 11.87 -8.26 -21.83
CA CYS A 352 12.83 -8.11 -22.93
C CYS A 352 13.19 -9.47 -23.57
N SER A 353 13.38 -10.52 -22.77
CA SER A 353 13.63 -11.88 -23.27
C SER A 353 12.41 -12.42 -24.04
N LEU A 354 11.19 -12.19 -23.54
CA LEU A 354 9.96 -12.58 -24.23
C LEU A 354 9.80 -11.83 -25.56
N VAL A 355 10.06 -10.52 -25.58
CA VAL A 355 10.03 -9.71 -26.80
C VAL A 355 11.03 -10.23 -27.82
N ALA A 356 12.29 -10.44 -27.42
CA ALA A 356 13.33 -10.97 -28.30
C ALA A 356 12.96 -12.36 -28.87
N ALA A 357 12.38 -13.24 -28.05
CA ALA A 357 11.92 -14.55 -28.49
C ALA A 357 10.76 -14.49 -29.53
N LEU A 358 9.96 -13.42 -29.50
CA LEU A 358 8.84 -13.22 -30.42
C LEU A 358 9.24 -12.50 -31.71
N VAL A 359 10.47 -11.96 -31.83
CA VAL A 359 10.92 -11.24 -33.04
C VAL A 359 10.80 -12.07 -34.33
N PRO A 360 11.22 -13.35 -34.38
CA PRO A 360 11.04 -14.17 -35.59
C PRO A 360 9.57 -14.35 -35.97
N GLU A 361 8.68 -14.46 -34.99
CA GLU A 361 7.23 -14.61 -35.20
C GLU A 361 6.58 -13.32 -35.70
N VAL A 362 7.08 -12.17 -35.23
CA VAL A 362 6.68 -10.85 -35.73
C VAL A 362 7.16 -10.67 -37.18
N ALA A 363 8.43 -10.98 -37.46
CA ALA A 363 8.98 -10.89 -38.81
C ALA A 363 8.26 -11.81 -39.82
N ALA A 364 7.81 -12.99 -39.35
CA ALA A 364 7.01 -13.91 -40.15
C ALA A 364 5.52 -13.52 -40.26
N GLY A 365 5.09 -12.40 -39.67
CA GLY A 365 3.70 -11.95 -39.69
C GLY A 365 2.74 -12.85 -38.90
N ARG A 366 3.24 -13.70 -37.99
CA ARG A 366 2.42 -14.59 -37.15
C ARG A 366 2.02 -13.95 -35.84
N VAL A 367 2.76 -12.93 -35.37
CA VAL A 367 2.51 -12.21 -34.12
C VAL A 367 2.53 -10.70 -34.36
N GLU A 368 1.66 -9.98 -33.66
CA GLU A 368 1.61 -8.52 -33.57
C GLU A 368 1.79 -8.13 -32.08
N LEU A 369 2.89 -7.44 -31.75
CA LEU A 369 3.19 -7.03 -30.37
C LEU A 369 2.70 -5.61 -30.10
N LEU A 370 1.97 -5.44 -29.00
CA LEU A 370 1.59 -4.14 -28.45
C LEU A 370 2.33 -3.97 -27.12
N LEU A 371 3.34 -3.12 -27.09
CA LEU A 371 4.20 -2.91 -25.92
C LEU A 371 3.79 -1.63 -25.19
N ASN A 372 3.31 -1.74 -23.95
CA ASN A 372 2.87 -0.60 -23.15
C ASN A 372 3.85 -0.36 -21.99
N ALA A 373 4.69 0.65 -22.14
CA ALA A 373 5.69 1.05 -21.14
C ALA A 373 5.17 2.04 -20.09
N GLY A 374 3.91 2.50 -20.17
CA GLY A 374 3.40 3.58 -19.32
C GLY A 374 4.31 4.82 -19.36
N ASP A 375 4.59 5.39 -18.19
CA ASP A 375 5.50 6.55 -18.05
C ASP A 375 7.00 6.15 -17.94
N HIS A 376 7.34 4.88 -18.17
CA HIS A 376 8.69 4.37 -17.98
C HIS A 376 9.51 4.45 -19.28
N THR A 377 10.10 5.60 -19.57
CA THR A 377 10.95 5.81 -20.76
C THR A 377 12.05 4.75 -20.90
N HIS A 378 12.71 4.38 -19.81
CA HIS A 378 13.74 3.34 -19.82
C HIS A 378 13.22 1.95 -20.25
N MET A 379 11.93 1.64 -20.02
CA MET A 379 11.30 0.42 -20.51
C MET A 379 10.99 0.50 -22.00
N ARG A 380 10.52 1.65 -22.47
CA ARG A 380 10.37 1.91 -23.92
C ARG A 380 11.71 1.69 -24.63
N ASP A 381 12.78 2.28 -24.12
CA ASP A 381 14.10 2.16 -24.72
C ASP A 381 14.61 0.70 -24.69
N ALA A 382 14.33 -0.03 -23.60
CA ALA A 382 14.64 -1.45 -23.50
C ALA A 382 13.86 -2.32 -24.50
N PHE A 383 12.60 -1.97 -24.79
CA PHE A 383 11.80 -2.64 -25.82
C PHE A 383 12.35 -2.40 -27.21
N VAL A 384 12.68 -1.15 -27.54
CA VAL A 384 13.31 -0.81 -28.82
C VAL A 384 14.61 -1.60 -28.97
N ALA A 385 15.47 -1.61 -27.95
CA ALA A 385 16.72 -2.38 -27.98
C ALA A 385 16.51 -3.89 -28.11
N ALA A 386 15.48 -4.46 -27.47
CA ALA A 386 15.16 -5.89 -27.62
C ALA A 386 14.65 -6.25 -29.01
N LEU A 387 13.92 -5.33 -29.66
CA LEU A 387 13.45 -5.49 -31.03
C LEU A 387 14.58 -5.33 -32.06
N THR A 388 15.49 -4.37 -31.87
CA THR A 388 16.58 -4.09 -32.81
C THR A 388 17.81 -4.96 -32.59
N GLY A 389 18.14 -5.31 -31.35
CA GLY A 389 19.28 -6.18 -31.02
C GLY A 389 19.08 -7.66 -31.37
N ALA A 390 17.84 -8.06 -31.69
CA ALA A 390 17.51 -9.38 -32.20
C ALA A 390 17.45 -9.43 -33.75
N GLY A 391 17.64 -8.30 -34.43
CA GLY A 391 17.71 -8.20 -35.88
C GLY A 391 19.10 -7.79 -36.35
N GLY A 392 19.82 -8.72 -36.96
CA GLY A 392 20.80 -8.40 -38.01
C GLY A 392 20.09 -8.08 -39.32
#